data_AF-A0A2D6LM89-F1
#
_entry.id   AF-A0A2D6LM89-F1
#
_cell.length_a   1.000
_cell.length_b   1.000
_cell.length_c   1.000
_cell.angle_alpha   90.00
_cell.angle_beta   90.00
_cell.angle_gamma   90.00
#
_symmetry.space_group_name_H-M   'P 1'
#
loop_
_entity.id
_entity.type
_entity.pdbx_description
1 polymer ?
#
loop_
_entity_poly.entity_id
_entity_poly.type
_entity_poly.pdbx_seq_one_letter_code
_entity_poly.pdbx_strand_id
1 'polypeptide(L)'
;MWQQWWFWAIVGYVAGSVPFGWLIGRARGVDLRKFGSGNIGATNAGRVLGRKWGLISFALDLLKGAVPVVSAGCVLGFINQWSLPAAQAWAWLAIATCPVVGHVFPVWLGFRGGKGVATT
;
A
#
# COMPACT_ATOMS: atom_id res chain seq x y z
N MET A 1 -17.97 -7.97 16.36
CA MET A 1 -17.13 -8.35 15.20
C MET A 1 -16.35 -7.15 14.67
N TRP A 2 -16.99 -6.00 14.39
CA TRP A 2 -16.30 -4.77 13.96
C TRP A 2 -15.27 -4.21 14.97
N GLN A 3 -15.31 -4.60 16.25
CA GLN A 3 -14.32 -4.18 17.26
C GLN A 3 -12.88 -4.60 16.94
N GLN A 4 -12.68 -5.54 16.00
CA GLN A 4 -11.35 -5.98 15.54
C GLN A 4 -10.76 -5.06 14.45
N TRP A 5 -11.30 -3.85 14.25
CA TRP A 5 -10.83 -2.91 13.24
C TRP A 5 -9.35 -2.55 13.38
N TRP A 6 -8.84 -2.45 14.62
CA TRP A 6 -7.43 -2.12 14.89
C TRP A 6 -6.47 -3.18 14.34
N PHE A 7 -6.87 -4.46 14.40
CA PHE A 7 -6.08 -5.55 13.83
C PHE A 7 -5.95 -5.39 12.32
N TRP A 8 -7.06 -5.08 11.64
CA TRP A 8 -7.07 -4.84 10.20
C TRP A 8 -6.31 -3.58 9.79
N ALA A 9 -6.32 -2.54 10.62
CA ALA A 9 -5.48 -1.36 10.42
C ALA A 9 -3.98 -1.71 10.48
N ILE A 10 -3.55 -2.52 11.46
CA ILE A 10 -2.17 -3.00 11.55
C ILE A 10 -1.80 -3.87 10.35
N VAL A 11 -2.67 -4.82 9.97
CA VAL A 11 -2.47 -5.66 8.77
C VAL A 11 -2.34 -4.79 7.52
N GLY A 12 -3.20 -3.78 7.37
CA GLY A 12 -3.14 -2.81 6.29
C GLY A 12 -1.81 -2.07 6.25
N TYR A 13 -1.33 -1.56 7.39
CA TYR A 13 -0.03 -0.89 7.48
C TYR A 13 1.13 -1.81 7.10
N VAL A 14 1.17 -3.04 7.62
CA VAL A 14 2.24 -4.00 7.34
C VAL A 14 2.24 -4.38 5.86
N ALA A 15 1.07 -4.66 5.28
CA ALA A 15 0.92 -4.96 3.85
C ALA A 15 1.33 -3.77 2.98
N GLY A 16 0.83 -2.56 3.29
CA GLY A 16 1.17 -1.33 2.59
C GLY A 16 2.66 -0.98 2.67
N SER A 17 3.32 -1.35 3.77
CA SER A 17 4.75 -1.14 3.96
C SER A 17 5.62 -1.94 3.01
N VAL A 18 5.12 -3.00 2.36
CA VAL A 18 5.94 -3.80 1.43
C VAL A 18 6.38 -2.94 0.23
N PRO A 19 7.69 -2.73 0.00
CA PRO A 19 8.16 -1.79 -1.00
C PRO A 19 8.42 -2.48 -2.35
N PHE A 20 7.37 -2.88 -3.06
CA PHE A 20 7.49 -3.70 -4.27
C PHE A 20 8.37 -3.10 -5.36
N GLY A 21 8.27 -1.80 -5.64
CA GLY A 21 9.14 -1.18 -6.64
C GLY A 21 10.62 -1.27 -6.25
N TRP A 22 10.96 -1.09 -4.97
CA TRP A 22 12.32 -1.29 -4.47
C TRP A 22 12.76 -2.76 -4.56
N LEU A 23 11.89 -3.71 -4.19
CA LEU A 23 12.16 -5.14 -4.29
C LEU A 23 12.41 -5.57 -5.75
N ILE A 24 11.60 -5.08 -6.69
CA ILE A 24 11.76 -5.30 -8.13
C ILE A 24 13.10 -4.73 -8.60
N GLY A 25 13.42 -3.49 -8.21
CA GLY A 25 14.73 -2.88 -8.44
C GLY A 25 15.87 -3.79 -8.02
N ARG A 26 15.85 -4.20 -6.75
CA ARG A 26 16.90 -5.03 -6.15
C ARG A 26 17.00 -6.41 -6.80
N ALA A 27 15.88 -7.03 -7.14
CA ALA A 27 15.84 -8.30 -7.89
C ALA A 27 16.40 -8.17 -9.32
N ARG A 28 16.44 -6.96 -9.87
CA ARG A 28 17.08 -6.63 -11.15
C ARG A 28 18.51 -6.11 -11.00
N GLY A 29 19.08 -6.13 -9.79
CA GLY A 29 20.43 -5.63 -9.53
C GLY A 29 20.55 -4.11 -9.54
N VAL A 30 19.44 -3.37 -9.48
CA VAL A 30 19.41 -1.91 -9.57
C VAL A 30 18.82 -1.31 -8.31
N ASP A 31 19.56 -0.43 -7.64
CA ASP A 31 18.99 0.40 -6.57
C ASP A 31 18.25 1.60 -7.16
N LEU A 32 16.91 1.52 -7.24
CA LEU A 32 16.06 2.60 -7.77
C LEU A 32 16.26 3.96 -7.09
N ARG A 33 16.82 3.99 -5.87
CA ARG A 33 17.11 5.26 -5.16
C ARG A 33 18.25 6.04 -5.80
N LYS A 34 19.13 5.36 -6.55
CA LYS A 34 20.30 5.95 -7.20
C LYS A 34 20.03 6.40 -8.64
N PHE A 35 18.87 6.05 -9.22
CA PHE A 35 18.57 6.28 -10.62
C PHE A 35 17.22 6.96 -10.82
N GLY A 36 17.07 7.66 -11.96
CA GLY A 36 15.85 8.36 -12.33
C GLY A 36 15.48 9.44 -11.33
N SER A 37 14.28 9.37 -10.76
CA SER A 37 13.82 10.34 -9.75
C SER A 37 14.23 9.99 -8.32
N GLY A 38 14.97 8.90 -8.10
CA GLY A 38 15.35 8.40 -6.78
C GLY A 38 14.19 7.84 -5.93
N ASN A 39 12.98 7.75 -6.51
CA ASN A 39 11.80 7.23 -5.81
C ASN A 39 11.70 5.71 -6.03
N ILE A 40 11.13 5.00 -5.06
CA ILE A 40 10.92 3.54 -5.12
C ILE A 40 9.61 3.14 -5.81
N GLY A 41 8.76 4.11 -6.20
CA GLY A 41 7.46 3.84 -6.80
C GLY A 41 7.50 3.41 -8.27
N ALA A 42 6.34 2.95 -8.75
CA ALA A 42 6.11 2.43 -10.10
C ALA A 42 6.61 3.33 -11.24
N THR A 43 6.43 4.65 -11.16
CA THR A 43 6.89 5.58 -12.21
C THR A 43 8.40 5.52 -12.38
N ASN A 44 9.16 5.45 -11.28
CA ASN A 44 10.61 5.39 -11.37
C ASN A 44 11.09 4.00 -11.79
N ALA A 45 10.44 2.93 -11.30
CA ALA A 45 10.67 1.58 -11.80
C ALA A 45 10.43 1.49 -13.32
N GLY A 46 9.38 2.13 -13.83
CA GLY A 46 9.10 2.23 -15.26
C GLY A 46 10.17 2.98 -16.04
N ARG A 47 10.72 4.06 -15.47
CA ARG A 47 11.79 4.86 -16.08
C ARG A 47 13.13 4.13 -16.11
N VAL A 48 13.47 3.43 -15.03
CA VAL A 48 14.79 2.81 -14.86
C VAL A 48 14.85 1.39 -15.42
N LEU A 49 13.79 0.60 -15.24
CA LEU A 49 13.73 -0.83 -15.63
C LEU A 49 12.86 -1.08 -16.86
N GLY A 50 12.14 -0.07 -17.35
CA GLY A 50 11.23 -0.17 -18.50
C GLY A 50 9.76 -0.34 -18.11
N ARG A 51 8.86 -0.11 -19.07
CA ARG A 51 7.40 0.00 -18.85
C ARG A 51 6.78 -1.24 -18.19
N LYS A 52 7.24 -2.45 -18.53
CA LYS A 52 6.82 -3.71 -17.88
C LYS A 52 7.07 -3.64 -16.37
N TRP A 53 8.31 -3.28 -15.99
CA TRP A 53 8.80 -2.74 -14.71
C TRP A 53 7.76 -1.99 -13.88
N GLY A 54 7.43 -0.82 -14.42
CA GLY A 54 6.51 0.10 -13.77
C GLY A 54 5.12 -0.48 -13.60
N LEU A 55 4.62 -1.22 -14.60
CA LEU A 55 3.26 -1.76 -14.55
C LEU A 55 3.10 -2.84 -13.46
N ILE A 56 4.05 -3.79 -13.33
CA ILE A 56 3.92 -4.79 -12.25
C ILE A 56 4.11 -4.14 -10.88
N SER A 57 5.03 -3.19 -10.73
CA SER A 57 5.18 -2.44 -9.48
C SER A 57 3.90 -1.69 -9.13
N PHE A 58 3.25 -1.07 -10.11
CA PHE A 58 1.98 -0.37 -9.92
C PHE A 58 0.87 -1.32 -9.46
N ALA A 59 0.71 -2.45 -10.16
CA ALA A 59 -0.29 -3.46 -9.80
C ALA A 59 -0.08 -4.00 -8.39
N LEU A 60 1.16 -4.29 -7.99
CA LEU A 60 1.47 -4.78 -6.65
C LEU A 60 1.24 -3.71 -5.56
N ASP A 61 1.61 -2.45 -5.84
CA ASP A 61 1.38 -1.33 -4.92
C ASP A 61 -0.11 -0.97 -4.76
N LEU A 62 -0.93 -1.25 -5.77
CA LEU A 62 -2.39 -1.17 -5.69
C LEU A 62 -2.96 -2.33 -4.88
N LEU A 63 -2.55 -3.56 -5.20
CA LEU A 63 -3.05 -4.77 -4.53
C LEU A 63 -2.75 -4.78 -3.03
N LYS A 64 -1.58 -4.31 -2.61
CA LYS A 64 -1.24 -4.26 -1.17
C LYS A 64 -2.10 -3.27 -0.38
N GLY A 65 -2.71 -2.28 -1.04
CA GLY A 65 -3.71 -1.40 -0.45
C GLY A 65 -5.10 -2.02 -0.49
N ALA A 66 -5.52 -2.47 -1.68
CA ALA A 66 -6.87 -2.98 -1.90
C ALA A 66 -7.17 -4.28 -1.15
N VAL A 67 -6.27 -5.26 -1.17
CA VAL A 67 -6.50 -6.58 -0.56
C VAL A 67 -6.82 -6.49 0.93
N PRO A 68 -5.99 -5.89 1.80
CA PRO A 68 -6.30 -5.84 3.24
C PRO A 68 -7.58 -5.04 3.54
N VAL A 69 -7.84 -3.96 2.80
CA VAL A 69 -9.03 -3.13 2.98
C VAL A 69 -10.28 -3.92 2.60
N VAL A 70 -10.34 -4.50 1.41
CA VAL A 70 -11.50 -5.30 0.95
C VAL A 70 -11.73 -6.51 1.86
N SER A 71 -10.66 -7.23 2.24
CA SER A 71 -10.77 -8.35 3.18
C SER A 71 -11.35 -7.92 4.52
N ALA A 72 -10.89 -6.79 5.08
CA ALA A 72 -11.45 -6.24 6.31
C ALA A 72 -12.92 -5.87 6.12
N GLY A 73 -13.29 -5.27 4.99
CA GLY A 73 -14.68 -4.89 4.70
C GLY A 73 -15.61 -6.10 4.63
N CYS A 74 -15.18 -7.19 3.98
CA CYS A 74 -15.94 -8.43 3.91
C CYS A 74 -16.11 -9.08 5.29
N VAL A 75 -15.04 -9.11 6.10
CA VAL A 75 -15.06 -9.74 7.43
C VAL A 75 -15.84 -8.90 8.44
N LEU A 76 -15.66 -7.59 8.46
CA LEU A 76 -16.31 -6.69 9.42
C LEU A 76 -17.75 -6.32 8.99
N GLY A 77 -18.16 -6.72 7.79
CA GLY A 77 -19.50 -6.50 7.25
C GLY A 77 -19.74 -5.09 6.73
N PHE A 78 -18.69 -4.33 6.36
CA PHE A 78 -18.80 -2.96 5.87
C PHE A 78 -19.10 -2.88 4.36
N ILE A 79 -18.84 -3.96 3.61
CA ILE A 79 -19.13 -4.03 2.16
C ILE A 79 -20.64 -4.05 1.91
N ASN A 80 -21.08 -3.40 0.82
CA ASN A 80 -22.48 -3.24 0.41
C ASN A 80 -23.36 -2.44 1.39
N GLN A 81 -22.76 -1.68 2.30
CA GLN A 81 -23.48 -0.73 3.15
C GLN A 81 -23.43 0.68 2.55
N TRP A 82 -24.60 1.28 2.34
CA TRP A 82 -24.72 2.67 1.88
C TRP A 82 -24.47 3.69 2.99
N SER A 83 -24.62 3.28 4.24
CA SER A 83 -24.35 4.08 5.41
C SER A 83 -23.79 3.20 6.53
N LEU A 84 -22.81 3.74 7.25
CA LEU A 84 -22.26 3.13 8.45
C LEU A 84 -22.53 4.05 9.63
N PRO A 85 -22.85 3.52 10.82
CA PRO A 85 -22.79 4.29 12.06
C PRO A 85 -21.44 4.99 12.20
N ALA A 86 -21.42 6.19 12.77
CA ALA A 86 -20.23 7.05 12.80
C ALA A 86 -18.97 6.32 13.31
N ALA A 87 -19.09 5.51 14.37
CA ALA A 87 -17.97 4.73 14.91
C ALA A 87 -17.40 3.71 13.89
N GLN A 88 -18.25 3.07 13.09
CA GLN A 88 -17.83 2.11 12.06
C GLN A 88 -17.21 2.82 10.86
N ALA A 89 -17.72 4.00 10.49
CA ALA A 89 -17.11 4.83 9.46
C ALA A 89 -15.68 5.26 9.83
N TRP A 90 -15.45 5.68 11.08
CA TRP A 90 -14.10 5.98 11.58
C TRP A 90 -13.18 4.77 11.57
N ALA A 91 -13.68 3.60 11.98
CA ALA A 91 -12.94 2.35 11.90
C ALA A 91 -12.54 2.00 10.46
N TRP A 92 -13.46 2.17 9.50
CA TRP A 92 -13.20 1.91 8.08
C TRP A 92 -12.16 2.88 7.49
N LEU A 93 -12.26 4.17 7.83
CA LEU A 93 -11.26 5.17 7.43
C LEU A 93 -9.86 4.83 7.96
N ALA A 94 -9.75 4.39 9.22
CA ALA A 94 -8.47 3.94 9.78
C ALA A 94 -7.89 2.75 8.99
N ILE A 95 -8.72 1.75 8.68
CA ILE A 95 -8.29 0.58 7.90
C ILE A 95 -7.83 0.99 6.49
N ALA A 96 -8.58 1.87 5.81
CA ALA A 96 -8.27 2.32 4.46
C ALA A 96 -7.02 3.20 4.38
N THR A 97 -6.73 3.98 5.42
CA THR A 97 -5.57 4.90 5.43
C THR A 97 -4.27 4.21 5.81
N CYS A 98 -4.29 3.19 6.66
CA CYS A 98 -3.09 2.51 7.13
C CYS A 98 -2.19 1.93 6.02
N PRO A 99 -2.69 1.29 4.94
CA PRO A 99 -1.84 0.87 3.83
C PRO A 99 -1.12 2.01 3.13
N VAL A 100 -1.78 3.17 2.98
CA VAL A 100 -1.17 4.38 2.41
C VAL A 100 -0.04 4.88 3.31
N VAL A 101 -0.30 4.93 4.62
CA VAL A 101 0.72 5.28 5.63
C VAL A 101 1.88 4.30 5.58
N GLY A 102 1.62 3.00 5.43
CA GLY A 102 2.65 1.98 5.24
C GLY A 102 3.48 2.22 3.98
N HIS A 103 2.85 2.57 2.86
CA HIS A 103 3.58 2.85 1.61
C HIS A 103 4.50 4.08 1.72
N VAL A 104 4.05 5.14 2.40
CA VAL A 104 4.81 6.39 2.57
C VAL A 104 5.89 6.24 3.65
N PHE A 105 5.57 5.56 4.74
CA PHE A 105 6.43 5.31 5.90
C PHE A 105 6.64 3.81 6.15
N PRO A 106 7.25 3.07 5.21
CA PRO A 106 7.47 1.64 5.33
C PRO A 106 8.52 1.34 6.39
N VAL A 107 8.16 0.49 7.35
CA VAL A 107 9.03 0.09 8.47
C VAL A 107 10.36 -0.51 8.00
N TRP A 108 10.34 -1.23 6.87
CA TRP A 108 11.51 -1.94 6.32
C TRP A 108 12.59 -1.02 5.72
N LEU A 109 12.23 0.24 5.43
CA LEU A 109 13.09 1.17 4.71
C LEU A 109 13.42 2.41 5.55
N GLY A 110 13.38 2.26 6.89
CA GLY A 110 13.62 3.37 7.82
C GLY A 110 12.61 4.50 7.65
N PHE A 111 11.34 4.15 7.37
CA PHE A 111 10.22 5.09 7.18
C PHE A 111 10.41 6.05 5.99
N ARG A 112 11.21 5.68 4.99
CA ARG A 112 11.40 6.44 3.75
C ARG A 112 10.89 5.65 2.55
N GLY A 113 9.61 5.86 2.24
CA GLY A 113 8.86 5.13 1.22
C GLY A 113 8.61 5.90 -0.07
N GLY A 114 7.53 5.52 -0.74
CA GLY A 114 7.06 6.16 -1.97
C GLY A 114 6.10 7.31 -1.71
N LYS A 115 5.49 7.85 -2.79
CA LYS A 115 4.57 9.00 -2.72
C LYS A 115 3.12 8.62 -2.39
N GLY A 116 2.79 7.35 -2.26
CA GLY A 116 1.45 6.89 -1.91
C GLY A 116 0.44 6.84 -3.07
N VAL A 117 0.68 7.52 -4.20
CA VAL A 117 -0.30 7.69 -5.31
C VAL A 117 -0.96 6.40 -5.81
N ALA A 118 -0.25 5.27 -5.85
CA ALA A 118 -0.81 4.00 -6.33
C ALA A 118 -1.45 3.16 -5.21
N THR A 119 -1.18 3.49 -3.94
CA THR A 119 -1.70 2.78 -2.76
C THR A 119 -2.88 3.52 -2.13
N THR A 120 -2.98 4.84 -2.37
CA THR A 120 -4.17 5.66 -2.12
C THR A 120 -5.33 5.22 -3.01
#